data_AF-A0A3B8UL35-F1
#
_entry.id   AF-A0A3B8UL35-F1
#
_cell.length_a   1.000
_cell.length_b   1.000
_cell.length_c   1.000
_cell.angle_alpha   90.00
_cell.angle_beta   90.00
_cell.angle_gamma   90.00
#
_symmetry.space_group_name_H-M   'P 1'
#
loop_
_entity.id
_entity.type
_entity.pdbx_description
1 polymer ?
#
loop_
_entity_poly.entity_id
_entity_poly.type
_entity_poly.pdbx_seq_one_letter_code
_entity_poly.pdbx_strand_id
1 'polypeptide(L)'
;MDKKMFCFQCEQTAGCTGCTGNAGVCGKNADTAKLQDELTGALIGLARAVDSASAISKRTAQVIIEGLFTTVTNVSFDNAAIENMIQKVRAEKERLVPDCSKCQSPCGKTGEYDMQQMWNADKDIRSLKSLILFGIRGMAAYAYHANVLNYEDDEVNRFFCEALFKIGYEESIETLLPTVLKVGEINLRCMALLDKANTNSYGMPEPTDVTLTIEKGPFIVVTGHDLKDLQLLLEQTEGKGINIYTHGEMLPAHAYPLLKKFPHLKGNFGTAWQNQ
;
A
#
# COMPACT_ATOMS: atom_id res chain seq x y z
N MET A 1 -17.08 -23.54 13.65
CA MET A 1 -16.59 -23.19 12.30
C MET A 1 -15.08 -23.15 12.38
N ASP A 2 -14.39 -23.93 11.55
CA ASP A 2 -12.93 -23.86 11.47
C ASP A 2 -12.52 -22.49 10.93
N LYS A 3 -11.74 -21.74 11.73
CA LYS A 3 -11.18 -20.45 11.30
C LYS A 3 -10.07 -20.72 10.28
N LYS A 4 -10.36 -20.50 8.99
CA LYS A 4 -9.40 -20.72 7.90
C LYS A 4 -8.56 -19.48 7.57
N MET A 5 -9.04 -18.31 7.96
CA MET A 5 -8.35 -17.01 7.89
C MET A 5 -8.83 -16.10 9.03
N PHE A 6 -8.20 -14.93 9.18
CA PHE A 6 -8.74 -13.83 9.95
C PHE A 6 -8.36 -12.51 9.27
N CYS A 7 -9.33 -11.73 8.82
CA CYS A 7 -9.07 -10.41 8.23
C CYS A 7 -10.23 -9.46 8.54
N PHE A 8 -9.91 -8.27 9.03
CA PHE A 8 -10.88 -7.25 9.45
C PHE A 8 -10.47 -5.83 9.06
N GLN A 9 -9.62 -5.69 8.03
CA GLN A 9 -9.01 -4.40 7.68
C GLN A 9 -9.92 -3.45 6.89
N CYS A 10 -11.01 -3.95 6.30
CA CYS A 10 -11.94 -3.15 5.52
C CYS A 10 -13.28 -3.01 6.22
N GLU A 11 -13.99 -1.93 5.91
CA GLU A 11 -15.30 -1.60 6.46
C GLU A 11 -16.33 -2.71 6.23
N GLN A 12 -16.29 -3.35 5.05
CA GLN A 12 -17.19 -4.43 4.65
C GLN A 12 -16.87 -5.80 5.28
N THR A 13 -16.01 -5.88 6.30
CA THR A 13 -15.67 -7.16 6.92
C THR A 13 -16.90 -7.88 7.46
N ALA A 14 -16.93 -9.22 7.37
CA ALA A 14 -18.08 -10.02 7.72
C ALA A 14 -18.59 -9.73 9.14
N GLY A 15 -19.86 -9.35 9.24
CA GLY A 15 -20.53 -9.03 10.50
C GLY A 15 -19.86 -7.92 11.31
N CYS A 16 -19.09 -7.04 10.67
CA CYS A 16 -18.30 -5.98 11.31
C CYS A 16 -17.33 -6.52 12.39
N THR A 17 -16.89 -7.78 12.27
CA THR A 17 -16.01 -8.43 13.26
C THR A 17 -14.78 -9.06 12.62
N GLY A 18 -14.93 -9.73 11.48
CA GLY A 18 -13.81 -10.40 10.81
C GLY A 18 -14.24 -11.48 9.83
N CYS A 19 -13.61 -11.50 8.66
CA CYS A 19 -13.72 -12.58 7.70
C CYS A 19 -12.92 -13.80 8.21
N THR A 20 -13.58 -14.95 8.41
CA THR A 20 -12.95 -16.16 9.00
C THR A 20 -13.12 -17.45 8.20
N GLY A 21 -13.94 -17.42 7.14
CA GLY A 21 -14.28 -18.59 6.31
C GLY A 21 -13.27 -18.90 5.21
N ASN A 22 -13.75 -19.48 4.10
CA ASN A 22 -12.91 -19.77 2.93
C ASN A 22 -12.50 -18.51 2.14
N ALA A 23 -13.25 -17.42 2.28
CA ALA A 23 -12.98 -16.15 1.61
C ALA A 23 -13.50 -14.97 2.45
N GLY A 24 -12.94 -13.79 2.22
CA GLY A 24 -13.46 -12.52 2.70
C GLY A 24 -14.57 -11.96 1.82
N VAL A 25 -15.29 -10.96 2.32
CA VAL A 25 -16.39 -10.28 1.59
C VAL A 25 -15.87 -9.65 0.28
N CYS A 26 -14.63 -9.19 0.26
CA CYS A 26 -13.96 -8.68 -0.94
C CYS A 26 -13.54 -9.75 -1.97
N GLY A 27 -13.84 -11.04 -1.73
CA GLY A 27 -13.44 -12.14 -2.60
C GLY A 27 -12.03 -12.71 -2.34
N LYS A 28 -11.28 -12.17 -1.36
CA LYS A 28 -9.95 -12.68 -1.00
C LYS A 28 -10.06 -14.07 -0.39
N ASN A 29 -9.50 -15.08 -1.05
CA ASN A 29 -9.47 -16.45 -0.56
C ASN A 29 -8.57 -16.61 0.68
N ALA A 30 -8.83 -17.65 1.48
CA ALA A 30 -8.12 -17.89 2.73
C ALA A 30 -6.62 -18.16 2.56
N ASP A 31 -6.20 -18.77 1.45
CA ASP A 31 -4.80 -18.97 1.07
C ASP A 31 -4.11 -17.64 0.72
N THR A 32 -4.74 -16.78 -0.08
CA THR A 32 -4.25 -15.43 -0.35
C THR A 32 -4.13 -14.61 0.94
N ALA A 33 -5.11 -14.73 1.84
CA ALA A 33 -5.06 -14.04 3.14
C ALA A 33 -3.87 -14.51 3.99
N LYS A 34 -3.57 -15.82 4.01
CA LYS A 34 -2.40 -16.36 4.70
C LYS A 34 -1.08 -15.86 4.11
N LEU A 35 -0.98 -15.76 2.79
CA LEU A 35 0.20 -15.20 2.12
C LEU A 35 0.38 -13.70 2.44
N GLN A 36 -0.69 -12.92 2.55
CA GLN A 36 -0.59 -11.52 2.99
C GLN A 36 -0.16 -11.38 4.45
N ASP A 37 -0.56 -12.32 5.32
CA ASP A 37 -0.07 -12.40 6.69
C ASP A 37 1.42 -12.79 6.72
N GLU A 38 1.84 -13.78 5.92
CA GLU A 38 3.26 -14.16 5.77
C GLU A 38 4.11 -12.98 5.27
N LEU A 39 3.64 -12.24 4.26
CA LEU A 39 4.30 -11.03 3.76
C LEU A 39 4.44 -9.98 4.86
N THR A 40 3.40 -9.77 5.67
CA THR A 40 3.46 -8.84 6.81
C THR A 40 4.47 -9.30 7.85
N GLY A 41 4.50 -10.60 8.16
CA GLY A 41 5.48 -11.20 9.06
C GLY A 41 6.93 -11.03 8.58
N ALA A 42 7.16 -11.20 7.27
CA ALA A 42 8.45 -10.98 6.63
C ALA A 42 8.87 -9.51 6.66
N LEU A 43 7.94 -8.57 6.44
CA LEU A 43 8.18 -7.12 6.52
C LEU A 43 8.59 -6.68 7.93
N ILE A 44 7.94 -7.21 8.97
CA ILE A 44 8.35 -6.97 10.37
C ILE A 44 9.76 -7.54 10.61
N GLY A 45 10.05 -8.73 10.08
CA GLY A 45 11.40 -9.31 10.14
C GLY A 45 12.46 -8.45 9.44
N LEU A 46 12.12 -7.86 8.29
CA LEU A 46 12.98 -6.90 7.59
C LEU A 46 13.19 -5.63 8.41
N ALA A 47 12.14 -5.06 8.99
CA ALA A 47 12.22 -3.87 9.83
C ALA A 47 13.14 -4.07 11.04
N ARG A 48 13.14 -5.25 11.66
CA ARG A 48 14.06 -5.62 12.76
C ARG A 48 15.52 -5.78 12.33
N ALA A 49 15.74 -6.13 11.06
CA ALA A 49 17.08 -6.26 10.48
C ALA A 49 17.71 -4.90 10.11
N VAL A 50 16.91 -3.85 9.96
CA VAL A 50 17.40 -2.49 9.73
C VAL A 50 18.11 -1.99 10.98
N ASP A 51 19.37 -1.58 10.84
CA ASP A 51 20.12 -0.97 11.93
C ASP A 51 19.56 0.42 12.24
N SER A 52 19.05 0.58 13.46
CA SER A 52 18.49 1.84 13.98
C SER A 52 19.47 3.01 13.98
N ALA A 53 20.78 2.75 13.92
CA ALA A 53 21.82 3.79 13.84
C ALA A 53 22.11 4.26 12.40
N SER A 54 21.56 3.59 11.39
CA SER A 54 21.87 3.84 9.98
C SER A 54 20.67 4.43 9.23
N ALA A 55 20.95 5.25 8.20
CA ALA A 55 19.91 5.69 7.28
C ALA A 55 19.37 4.49 6.48
N ILE A 56 18.04 4.44 6.31
CA ILE A 56 17.40 3.39 5.51
C ILE A 56 17.78 3.60 4.05
N SER A 57 18.28 2.56 3.41
CA SER A 57 18.59 2.63 1.98
C SER A 57 17.31 2.78 1.16
N LYS A 58 17.37 3.53 0.05
CA LYS A 58 16.23 3.69 -0.89
C LYS A 58 15.62 2.34 -1.31
N ARG A 59 16.46 1.35 -1.59
CA ARG A 59 16.04 -0.01 -1.93
C ARG A 59 15.23 -0.65 -0.80
N THR A 60 15.66 -0.52 0.44
CA THR A 60 14.95 -1.07 1.60
C THR A 60 13.61 -0.38 1.81
N ALA A 61 13.57 0.95 1.74
CA ALA A 61 12.33 1.71 1.86
C ALA A 61 11.31 1.30 0.78
N GLN A 62 11.76 1.20 -0.48
CA GLN A 62 10.93 0.78 -1.60
C GLN A 62 10.34 -0.63 -1.39
N VAL A 63 11.15 -1.61 -0.97
CA VAL A 63 10.68 -2.98 -0.69
C VAL A 63 9.61 -3.00 0.39
N ILE A 64 9.75 -2.18 1.43
CA ILE A 64 8.77 -2.09 2.53
C ILE A 64 7.47 -1.46 2.03
N ILE A 65 7.56 -0.34 1.30
CA ILE A 65 6.41 0.38 0.75
C ILE A 65 5.60 -0.54 -0.19
N GLU A 66 6.26 -1.20 -1.14
CA GLU A 66 5.61 -2.12 -2.08
C GLU A 66 4.96 -3.31 -1.37
N GLY A 67 5.65 -3.90 -0.38
CA GLY A 67 5.11 -5.01 0.40
C GLY A 67 3.87 -4.62 1.20
N LEU A 68 3.88 -3.45 1.84
CA LEU A 68 2.71 -2.92 2.55
C LEU A 68 1.55 -2.66 1.58
N PHE A 69 1.80 -1.99 0.45
CA PHE A 69 0.76 -1.66 -0.52
C PHE A 69 0.11 -2.92 -1.13
N THR A 70 0.91 -3.96 -1.40
CA THR A 70 0.42 -5.28 -1.89
C THR A 70 -0.68 -5.88 -1.01
N THR A 71 -0.71 -5.55 0.29
CA THR A 71 -1.65 -6.11 1.28
C THR A 71 -2.89 -5.23 1.53
N VAL A 72 -3.02 -4.09 0.85
CA VAL A 72 -4.21 -3.23 0.90
C VAL A 72 -5.40 -3.95 0.25
N THR A 73 -6.60 -3.68 0.74
CA THR A 73 -7.85 -4.28 0.22
C THR A 73 -8.00 -4.00 -1.27
N ASN A 74 -8.33 -5.04 -2.04
CA ASN A 74 -8.52 -5.00 -3.49
C ASN A 74 -7.27 -4.64 -4.33
N VAL A 75 -6.05 -4.76 -3.76
CA VAL A 75 -4.81 -4.54 -4.53
C VAL A 75 -4.32 -5.81 -5.22
N SER A 76 -4.08 -6.90 -4.48
CA SER A 76 -3.61 -8.16 -5.07
C SER A 76 -4.37 -9.38 -4.54
N PHE A 77 -4.84 -10.19 -5.49
CA PHE A 77 -5.45 -11.50 -5.28
C PHE A 77 -4.61 -12.63 -5.90
N ASP A 78 -3.43 -12.30 -6.45
CA ASP A 78 -2.54 -13.24 -7.12
C ASP A 78 -1.52 -13.79 -6.11
N ASN A 79 -1.66 -15.07 -5.77
CA ASN A 79 -0.76 -15.75 -4.85
C ASN A 79 0.69 -15.74 -5.34
N ALA A 80 0.94 -15.93 -6.65
CA ALA A 80 2.30 -15.97 -7.17
C ALA A 80 2.98 -14.59 -7.07
N ALA A 81 2.22 -13.51 -7.30
CA ALA A 81 2.72 -12.16 -7.11
C ALA A 81 3.07 -11.87 -5.64
N ILE A 82 2.23 -12.32 -4.70
CA ILE A 82 2.48 -12.15 -3.26
C ILE A 82 3.70 -12.97 -2.81
N GLU A 83 3.84 -14.22 -3.28
CA GLU A 83 5.01 -15.06 -3.02
C GLU A 83 6.30 -14.41 -3.53
N ASN A 84 6.29 -13.86 -4.74
CA ASN A 84 7.43 -13.12 -5.29
C ASN A 84 7.79 -11.90 -4.42
N MET A 85 6.79 -11.19 -3.89
CA MET A 85 7.01 -10.07 -2.99
C MET A 85 7.61 -10.53 -1.65
N ILE A 86 7.16 -11.66 -1.10
CA ILE A 86 7.77 -12.28 0.10
C ILE A 86 9.24 -12.59 -0.15
N GLN A 87 9.58 -13.20 -1.29
CA GLN A 87 10.97 -13.49 -1.64
C GLN A 87 11.80 -12.22 -1.80
N LYS A 88 11.24 -11.15 -2.38
CA LYS A 88 11.90 -9.84 -2.48
C LYS A 88 12.22 -9.26 -1.10
N VAL A 89 11.28 -9.33 -0.15
CA VAL A 89 11.50 -8.91 1.26
C VAL A 89 12.59 -9.75 1.93
N ARG A 90 12.53 -11.09 1.78
CA ARG A 90 13.54 -11.99 2.35
C ARG A 90 14.94 -11.75 1.78
N ALA A 91 15.05 -11.55 0.48
CA ALA A 91 16.32 -11.24 -0.18
C ALA A 91 16.89 -9.88 0.27
N GLU A 92 16.04 -8.88 0.50
CA GLU A 92 16.47 -7.60 1.04
C GLU A 92 16.93 -7.71 2.49
N LYS A 93 16.24 -8.52 3.31
CA LYS A 93 16.67 -8.83 4.68
C LYS A 93 18.03 -9.50 4.68
N GLU A 94 18.24 -10.50 3.83
CA GLU A 94 19.52 -11.19 3.69
C GLU A 94 20.65 -10.25 3.28
N ARG A 95 20.37 -9.28 2.40
CA ARG A 95 21.36 -8.26 2.00
C ARG A 95 21.80 -7.38 3.18
N LEU A 96 20.89 -7.04 4.11
CA LEU A 96 21.21 -6.21 5.27
C LEU A 96 22.00 -6.98 6.35
N VAL A 97 21.71 -8.27 6.51
CA VAL A 97 22.27 -9.11 7.59
C VAL A 97 22.65 -10.50 7.06
N PRO A 98 23.66 -10.60 6.17
CA PRO A 98 23.97 -11.84 5.45
C PRO A 98 24.45 -13.00 6.33
N ASP A 99 24.96 -12.70 7.52
CA ASP A 99 25.41 -13.74 8.45
C ASP A 99 24.27 -14.24 9.36
N CYS A 100 23.12 -13.56 9.39
CA CYS A 100 21.96 -14.00 10.18
C CYS A 100 21.24 -15.21 9.58
N SER A 101 21.28 -15.43 8.26
CA SER A 101 20.72 -16.65 7.64
C SER A 101 21.45 -17.93 8.06
N LYS A 102 22.75 -17.81 8.37
CA LYS A 102 23.60 -18.91 8.83
C LYS A 102 23.62 -19.03 10.36
N CYS A 103 23.14 -18.00 11.05
CA CYS A 103 23.07 -17.96 12.49
C CYS A 103 21.94 -18.88 12.99
N GLN A 104 22.31 -19.98 13.66
CA GLN A 104 21.33 -20.90 14.27
C GLN A 104 20.83 -20.42 15.63
N SER A 105 21.36 -19.31 16.14
CA SER A 105 20.94 -18.75 17.44
C SER A 105 19.58 -18.06 17.31
N PRO A 106 18.59 -18.40 18.14
CA PRO A 106 17.27 -17.76 18.11
C PRO A 106 17.36 -16.38 18.77
N CYS A 107 17.91 -15.38 18.06
CA CYS A 107 18.15 -14.06 18.63
C CYS A 107 17.02 -13.05 18.41
N GLY A 108 15.90 -13.45 17.76
CA GLY A 108 14.72 -12.61 17.51
C GLY A 108 14.94 -11.39 16.60
N LYS A 109 16.21 -11.07 16.29
CA LYS A 109 16.64 -9.86 15.59
C LYS A 109 16.21 -9.81 14.13
N THR A 110 15.98 -10.96 13.49
CA THR A 110 15.67 -11.05 12.05
C THR A 110 14.59 -12.08 11.73
N GLY A 111 14.05 -12.75 12.76
CA GLY A 111 13.00 -13.74 12.64
C GLY A 111 11.72 -13.11 12.11
N GLU A 112 11.05 -13.82 11.21
CA GLU A 112 9.75 -13.40 10.70
C GLU A 112 8.72 -13.43 11.83
N TYR A 113 7.85 -12.42 11.85
CA TYR A 113 6.84 -12.30 12.88
C TYR A 113 5.64 -13.20 12.55
N ASP A 114 5.26 -14.06 13.49
CA ASP A 114 4.04 -14.84 13.36
C ASP A 114 2.83 -13.96 13.65
N MET A 115 2.08 -13.62 12.60
CA MET A 115 0.88 -12.79 12.71
C MET A 115 -0.18 -13.37 13.64
N GLN A 116 -0.18 -14.68 13.92
CA GLN A 116 -1.08 -15.27 14.92
C GLN A 116 -0.83 -14.70 16.33
N GLN A 117 0.38 -14.26 16.64
CA GLN A 117 0.68 -13.59 17.92
C GLN A 117 -0.12 -12.29 18.04
N MET A 118 -0.22 -11.51 16.96
CA MET A 118 -1.02 -10.28 16.93
C MET A 118 -2.53 -10.59 16.90
N TRP A 119 -2.97 -11.56 16.09
CA TRP A 119 -4.39 -11.89 15.95
C TRP A 119 -5.01 -12.49 17.21
N ASN A 120 -4.21 -13.17 18.04
CA ASN A 120 -4.63 -13.78 19.29
C ASN A 120 -4.19 -12.99 20.55
N ALA A 121 -3.59 -11.82 20.39
CA ALA A 121 -3.24 -10.94 21.50
C ALA A 121 -4.48 -10.45 22.26
N ASP A 122 -4.25 -9.82 23.43
CA ASP A 122 -5.27 -9.06 24.13
C ASP A 122 -6.00 -8.10 23.17
N LYS A 123 -7.31 -7.91 23.38
CA LYS A 123 -8.16 -7.18 22.44
C LYS A 123 -7.68 -5.74 22.22
N ASP A 124 -7.15 -5.07 23.25
CA ASP A 124 -6.76 -3.66 23.19
C ASP A 124 -5.38 -3.56 22.50
N ILE A 125 -4.46 -4.47 22.82
CA ILE A 125 -3.17 -4.60 22.13
C ILE A 125 -3.35 -4.93 20.65
N ARG A 126 -4.19 -5.92 20.33
CA ARG A 126 -4.54 -6.28 18.96
C ARG A 126 -5.14 -5.09 18.22
N SER A 127 -6.04 -4.35 18.86
CA SER A 127 -6.68 -3.16 18.27
C SER A 127 -5.64 -2.10 17.90
N LEU A 128 -4.76 -1.73 18.84
CA LEU A 128 -3.73 -0.71 18.61
C LEU A 128 -2.73 -1.14 17.54
N LYS A 129 -2.20 -2.38 17.60
CA LYS A 129 -1.30 -2.91 16.56
C LYS A 129 -1.97 -2.92 15.19
N SER A 130 -3.25 -3.26 15.12
CA SER A 130 -4.00 -3.30 13.86
C SER A 130 -4.21 -1.91 13.29
N LEU A 131 -4.52 -0.94 14.15
CA LEU A 131 -4.65 0.46 13.75
C LEU A 131 -3.34 1.02 13.18
N ILE A 132 -2.20 0.70 13.81
CA ILE A 132 -0.87 1.06 13.28
C ILE A 132 -0.66 0.40 11.91
N LEU A 133 -0.86 -0.92 11.82
CA LEU A 133 -0.62 -1.69 10.60
C LEU A 133 -1.47 -1.18 9.43
N PHE A 134 -2.75 -0.95 9.65
CA PHE A 134 -3.66 -0.47 8.60
C PHE A 134 -3.37 0.97 8.20
N GLY A 135 -3.00 1.82 9.16
CA GLY A 135 -2.56 3.18 8.87
C GLY A 135 -1.31 3.22 7.98
N ILE A 136 -0.27 2.44 8.30
CA ILE A 136 0.94 2.40 7.47
C ILE A 136 0.74 1.72 6.11
N ARG A 137 -0.23 0.79 5.99
CA ARG A 137 -0.61 0.24 4.67
C ARG A 137 -1.20 1.32 3.76
N GLY A 138 -2.09 2.17 4.29
CA GLY A 138 -2.62 3.32 3.55
C GLY A 138 -1.54 4.33 3.21
N MET A 139 -0.68 4.67 4.18
CA MET A 139 0.43 5.60 3.99
C MET A 139 1.42 5.11 2.93
N ALA A 140 1.67 3.80 2.86
CA ALA A 140 2.53 3.19 1.84
C ALA A 140 1.99 3.40 0.42
N ALA A 141 0.68 3.41 0.21
CA ALA A 141 0.11 3.72 -1.10
C ALA A 141 0.45 5.16 -1.54
N TYR A 142 0.36 6.13 -0.64
CA TYR A 142 0.74 7.52 -0.94
C TYR A 142 2.24 7.66 -1.21
N ALA A 143 3.08 7.05 -0.36
CA ALA A 143 4.52 7.06 -0.53
C ALA A 143 4.94 6.38 -1.85
N TYR A 144 4.28 5.30 -2.25
CA TYR A 144 4.52 4.63 -3.52
C TYR A 144 4.31 5.58 -4.71
N HIS A 145 3.16 6.26 -4.77
CA HIS A 145 2.87 7.19 -5.87
C HIS A 145 3.81 8.41 -5.88
N ALA A 146 4.25 8.89 -4.72
CA ALA A 146 5.29 9.91 -4.64
C ALA A 146 6.63 9.40 -5.20
N ASN A 147 7.03 8.18 -4.85
CA ASN A 147 8.27 7.55 -5.32
C ASN A 147 8.26 7.32 -6.84
N VAL A 148 7.11 6.95 -7.43
CA VAL A 148 6.94 6.82 -8.89
C VAL A 148 7.26 8.14 -9.61
N LEU A 149 7.00 9.27 -8.96
CA LEU A 149 7.33 10.61 -9.43
C LEU A 149 8.72 11.11 -9.00
N ASN A 150 9.52 10.24 -8.37
CA ASN A 150 10.85 10.55 -7.81
C ASN A 150 10.85 11.52 -6.61
N TYR A 151 9.77 11.55 -5.83
CA TYR A 151 9.68 12.28 -4.58
C TYR A 151 9.75 11.31 -3.41
N GLU A 152 10.66 11.58 -2.46
CA GLU A 152 10.90 10.75 -1.28
C GLU A 152 11.04 11.64 -0.04
N ASP A 153 10.74 11.06 1.13
CA ASP A 153 10.97 11.71 2.42
C ASP A 153 11.58 10.72 3.41
N ASP A 154 12.76 11.04 3.91
CA ASP A 154 13.53 10.15 4.80
C ASP A 154 12.82 9.85 6.12
N GLU A 155 11.99 10.77 6.60
CA GLU A 155 11.26 10.58 7.85
C GLU A 155 10.07 9.65 7.67
N VAL A 156 9.33 9.80 6.56
CA VAL A 156 8.28 8.86 6.15
C VAL A 156 8.88 7.46 5.96
N ASN A 157 10.00 7.36 5.24
CA ASN A 157 10.70 6.09 5.01
C ASN A 157 11.16 5.45 6.32
N ARG A 158 11.73 6.23 7.25
CA ARG A 158 12.15 5.77 8.58
C ARG A 158 10.99 5.24 9.40
N PHE A 159 9.87 5.94 9.35
CA PHE A 159 8.72 5.61 10.18
C PHE A 159 8.07 4.28 9.79
N PHE A 160 8.11 3.86 8.52
CA PHE A 160 7.63 2.53 8.14
C PHE A 160 8.35 1.41 8.91
N CYS A 161 9.68 1.49 9.03
CA CYS A 161 10.46 0.54 9.83
C CYS A 161 10.14 0.66 11.32
N GLU A 162 10.06 1.89 11.85
CA GLU A 162 9.71 2.12 13.26
C GLU A 162 8.36 1.49 13.61
N ALA A 163 7.33 1.73 12.79
CA ALA A 163 5.98 1.22 13.01
C ALA A 163 5.93 -0.32 12.93
N LEU A 164 6.56 -0.92 11.92
CA LEU A 164 6.65 -2.38 11.80
C LEU A 164 7.40 -3.01 12.97
N PHE A 165 8.50 -2.38 13.41
CA PHE A 165 9.25 -2.83 14.59
C PHE A 165 8.38 -2.78 15.84
N LYS A 166 7.66 -1.67 16.06
CA LYS A 166 6.75 -1.49 17.21
C LYS A 166 5.63 -2.54 17.23
N ILE A 167 5.01 -2.83 16.08
CA ILE A 167 4.01 -3.91 15.96
C ILE A 167 4.58 -5.26 16.41
N GLY A 168 5.83 -5.56 16.02
CA GLY A 168 6.47 -6.82 16.33
C GLY A 168 7.04 -6.95 17.75
N TYR A 169 7.14 -5.87 18.54
CA TYR A 169 7.88 -5.90 19.81
C TYR A 169 7.11 -5.34 21.02
N GLU A 170 6.31 -4.29 20.82
CA GLU A 170 5.61 -3.64 21.92
C GLU A 170 4.37 -4.42 22.33
N GLU A 171 4.12 -4.53 23.64
CA GLU A 171 2.97 -5.28 24.19
C GLU A 171 2.16 -4.45 25.21
N SER A 172 2.34 -3.12 25.24
CA SER A 172 1.66 -2.24 26.19
C SER A 172 0.92 -1.10 25.49
N ILE A 173 -0.19 -0.67 26.10
CA ILE A 173 -0.99 0.45 25.60
C ILE A 173 -0.19 1.75 25.63
N GLU A 174 0.62 1.94 26.68
CA GLU A 174 1.44 3.13 26.91
C GLU A 174 2.49 3.34 25.82
N THR A 175 2.96 2.26 25.18
CA THR A 175 3.92 2.36 24.07
C THR A 175 3.26 2.35 22.70
N LEU A 176 2.16 1.61 22.53
CA LEU A 176 1.44 1.50 21.25
C LEU A 176 0.57 2.73 20.93
N LEU A 177 -0.09 3.34 21.92
CA LEU A 177 -0.96 4.48 21.68
C LEU A 177 -0.19 5.71 21.15
N PRO A 178 0.99 6.08 21.67
CA PRO A 178 1.82 7.12 21.05
C PRO A 178 2.21 6.79 19.60
N THR A 179 2.49 5.52 19.28
CA THR A 179 2.78 5.11 17.90
C THR A 179 1.57 5.32 16.99
N VAL A 180 0.35 5.00 17.44
CA VAL A 180 -0.89 5.29 16.68
C VAL A 180 -1.00 6.79 16.37
N LEU A 181 -0.78 7.66 17.35
CA LEU A 181 -0.86 9.11 17.11
C LEU A 181 0.21 9.57 16.12
N LYS A 182 1.44 9.03 16.24
CA LYS A 182 2.53 9.31 15.31
C LYS A 182 2.24 8.84 13.89
N VAL A 183 1.47 7.76 13.68
CA VAL A 183 1.01 7.38 12.34
C VAL A 183 0.21 8.51 11.70
N GLY A 184 -0.66 9.18 12.44
CA GLY A 184 -1.43 10.33 11.93
C GLY A 184 -0.53 11.52 11.53
N GLU A 185 0.44 11.84 12.38
CA GLU A 185 1.42 12.91 12.11
C GLU A 185 2.24 12.65 10.84
N ILE A 186 2.81 11.44 10.72
CA ILE A 186 3.63 11.08 9.55
C ILE A 186 2.77 10.91 8.30
N ASN A 187 1.52 10.45 8.43
CA ASN A 187 0.60 10.36 7.30
C ASN A 187 0.29 11.74 6.71
N LEU A 188 0.11 12.79 7.54
CA LEU A 188 -0.07 14.16 7.06
C LEU A 188 1.14 14.61 6.22
N ARG A 189 2.35 14.29 6.67
CA ARG A 189 3.59 14.57 5.93
C ARG A 189 3.66 13.78 4.62
N CYS A 190 3.29 12.50 4.63
CA CYS A 190 3.26 11.66 3.45
C CYS A 190 2.24 12.16 2.40
N MET A 191 1.07 12.63 2.83
CA MET A 191 0.08 13.24 1.95
C MET A 191 0.61 14.55 1.35
N ALA A 192 1.28 15.39 2.14
CA ALA A 192 1.91 16.62 1.65
C ALA A 192 3.02 16.33 0.62
N LEU A 193 3.77 15.23 0.80
CA LEU A 193 4.76 14.75 -0.17
C LEU A 193 4.09 14.38 -1.50
N LEU A 194 3.01 13.61 -1.47
CA LEU A 194 2.28 13.20 -2.68
C LEU A 194 1.60 14.40 -3.37
N ASP A 195 0.99 15.30 -2.60
CA ASP A 195 0.41 16.55 -3.12
C ASP A 195 1.47 17.36 -3.88
N LYS A 196 2.63 17.58 -3.26
CA LYS A 196 3.78 18.25 -3.89
C LYS A 196 4.26 17.50 -5.14
N ALA A 197 4.31 16.17 -5.11
CA ALA A 197 4.75 15.38 -6.25
C ALA A 197 3.82 15.56 -7.45
N ASN A 198 2.51 15.44 -7.22
CA ASN A 198 1.49 15.57 -8.27
C ASN A 198 1.38 17.00 -8.81
N THR A 199 1.29 18.00 -7.93
CA THR A 199 1.10 19.40 -8.32
C THR A 199 2.31 19.96 -9.07
N ASN A 200 3.54 19.60 -8.69
CA ASN A 200 4.73 19.99 -9.44
C ASN A 200 4.85 19.25 -10.78
N SER A 201 4.41 17.99 -10.85
CA SER A 201 4.53 17.18 -12.07
C SER A 201 3.45 17.49 -13.10
N TYR A 202 2.24 17.83 -12.65
CA TYR A 202 1.06 17.91 -13.52
C TYR A 202 0.33 19.27 -13.47
N GLY A 203 0.79 20.20 -12.62
CA GLY A 203 0.20 21.51 -12.39
C GLY A 203 -0.80 21.52 -11.22
N MET A 204 -1.16 22.71 -10.75
CA MET A 204 -2.20 22.86 -9.73
C MET A 204 -3.56 22.48 -10.32
N PRO A 205 -4.35 21.60 -9.67
CA PRO A 205 -5.72 21.32 -10.08
C PRO A 205 -6.57 22.58 -10.20
N GLU A 206 -7.36 22.68 -11.26
CA GLU A 206 -8.30 23.78 -11.47
C GLU A 206 -9.72 23.27 -11.74
N PRO A 207 -10.76 24.06 -11.41
CA PRO A 207 -12.15 23.70 -11.70
C PRO A 207 -12.30 23.26 -13.16
N THR A 208 -12.82 22.06 -13.36
CA THR A 208 -12.90 21.41 -14.68
C THR A 208 -14.21 20.66 -14.81
N ASP A 209 -14.94 20.91 -15.89
CA ASP A 209 -16.11 20.13 -16.26
C ASP A 209 -15.66 18.82 -16.92
N VAL A 210 -16.11 17.69 -16.37
CA VAL A 210 -15.77 16.35 -16.88
C VAL A 210 -17.04 15.70 -17.42
N THR A 211 -17.02 15.36 -18.70
CA THR A 211 -18.14 14.68 -19.34
C THR A 211 -18.18 13.19 -19.00
N LEU A 212 -19.39 12.63 -18.92
CA LEU A 212 -19.66 11.20 -18.85
C LEU A 212 -20.05 10.61 -20.22
N THR A 213 -20.09 11.44 -21.26
CA THR A 213 -20.44 11.02 -22.62
C THR A 213 -19.33 10.14 -23.20
N ILE A 214 -19.75 8.98 -23.73
CA ILE A 214 -18.84 8.05 -24.40
C ILE A 214 -18.89 8.30 -25.91
N GLU A 215 -17.73 8.61 -26.47
CA GLU A 215 -17.53 8.88 -27.88
C GLU A 215 -17.46 7.57 -28.67
N LYS A 216 -17.95 7.60 -29.91
CA LYS A 216 -17.87 6.44 -30.80
C LYS A 216 -16.42 6.15 -31.18
N GLY A 217 -15.97 4.91 -30.98
CA GLY A 217 -14.64 4.45 -31.37
C GLY A 217 -14.02 3.52 -30.33
N PRO A 218 -12.81 3.01 -30.58
CA PRO A 218 -12.06 2.24 -29.59
C PRO A 218 -11.61 3.15 -28.44
N PHE A 219 -11.66 2.63 -27.22
CA PHE A 219 -11.20 3.35 -26.04
C PHE A 219 -10.59 2.43 -24.98
N ILE A 220 -9.81 3.02 -24.08
CA ILE A 220 -9.23 2.40 -22.88
C ILE A 220 -9.79 3.12 -21.66
N VAL A 221 -10.17 2.35 -20.63
CA VAL A 221 -10.57 2.89 -19.32
C VAL A 221 -9.41 2.66 -18.34
N VAL A 222 -8.96 3.72 -17.69
CA VAL A 222 -7.89 3.70 -16.68
C VAL A 222 -8.51 3.92 -15.31
N THR A 223 -8.12 3.09 -14.34
CA THR A 223 -8.60 3.17 -12.96
C THR A 223 -7.44 3.05 -11.97
N GLY A 224 -7.71 3.22 -10.67
CA GLY A 224 -6.68 3.37 -9.65
C GLY A 224 -6.37 4.84 -9.37
N HIS A 225 -5.10 5.16 -9.13
CA HIS A 225 -4.67 6.49 -8.66
C HIS A 225 -3.40 7.02 -9.33
N ASP A 226 -2.69 6.19 -10.10
CA ASP A 226 -1.35 6.55 -10.59
C ASP A 226 -1.41 7.48 -11.81
N LEU A 227 -1.06 8.74 -11.60
CA LEU A 227 -1.06 9.74 -12.67
C LEU A 227 0.10 9.57 -13.66
N LYS A 228 1.19 8.90 -13.26
CA LYS A 228 2.32 8.64 -14.15
C LYS A 228 1.98 7.59 -15.19
N ASP A 229 1.28 6.54 -14.78
CA ASP A 229 0.74 5.54 -15.70
C ASP A 229 -0.22 6.18 -16.71
N LEU A 230 -1.11 7.07 -16.25
CA LEU A 230 -1.99 7.82 -17.15
C LEU A 230 -1.21 8.70 -18.12
N GLN A 231 -0.20 9.43 -17.65
CA GLN A 231 0.67 10.23 -18.52
C GLN A 231 1.29 9.37 -19.63
N LEU A 232 1.92 8.25 -19.24
CA LEU A 232 2.60 7.35 -20.18
C LEU A 232 1.60 6.76 -21.18
N LEU A 233 0.38 6.42 -20.74
CA LEU A 233 -0.66 5.94 -21.64
C LEU A 233 -1.10 7.02 -22.63
N LEU A 234 -1.32 8.25 -22.16
CA LEU A 234 -1.73 9.37 -23.02
C LEU A 234 -0.69 9.66 -24.09
N GLU A 235 0.60 9.75 -23.69
CA GLU A 235 1.73 9.93 -24.61
C GLU A 235 1.82 8.80 -25.64
N GLN A 236 1.65 7.55 -25.20
CA GLN A 236 1.72 6.38 -26.11
C GLN A 236 0.50 6.25 -27.03
N THR A 237 -0.63 6.87 -26.72
CA THR A 237 -1.89 6.75 -27.49
C THR A 237 -2.20 7.97 -28.35
N GLU A 238 -1.39 9.02 -28.24
CA GLU A 238 -1.53 10.23 -29.03
C GLU A 238 -1.49 9.93 -30.54
N GLY A 239 -2.46 10.48 -31.28
CA GLY A 239 -2.59 10.28 -32.73
C GLY A 239 -3.05 8.88 -33.18
N LYS A 240 -3.33 7.93 -32.26
CA LYS A 240 -3.72 6.55 -32.61
C LYS A 240 -5.23 6.34 -32.82
N GLY A 241 -6.04 7.39 -32.59
CA GLY A 241 -7.50 7.28 -32.67
C GLY A 241 -8.11 6.44 -31.55
N ILE A 242 -7.43 6.31 -30.40
CA ILE A 242 -7.91 5.61 -29.21
C ILE A 242 -8.26 6.66 -28.15
N ASN A 243 -9.49 6.67 -27.67
CA ASN A 243 -9.92 7.55 -26.59
C ASN A 243 -9.52 6.96 -25.23
N ILE A 244 -9.19 7.81 -24.26
CA ILE A 244 -8.86 7.44 -22.89
C ILE A 244 -9.95 7.98 -21.97
N TYR A 245 -10.47 7.12 -21.10
CA TYR A 245 -11.43 7.45 -20.07
C TYR A 245 -10.86 7.11 -18.69
N THR A 246 -11.15 7.93 -17.69
CA THR A 246 -10.85 7.63 -16.29
C THR A 246 -12.00 6.85 -15.67
N HIS A 247 -11.76 6.12 -14.58
CA HIS A 247 -12.78 5.44 -13.77
C HIS A 247 -12.41 5.49 -12.29
N GLY A 248 -13.42 5.67 -11.42
CA GLY A 248 -13.25 5.78 -9.98
C GLY A 248 -12.31 6.92 -9.60
N GLU A 249 -11.25 6.60 -8.87
CA GLU A 249 -10.32 7.57 -8.28
C GLU A 249 -9.37 8.22 -9.30
N MET A 250 -9.41 7.83 -10.58
CA MET A 250 -8.71 8.55 -11.66
C MET A 250 -9.46 9.80 -12.13
N LEU A 251 -10.72 10.00 -11.73
CA LEU A 251 -11.52 11.20 -12.09
C LEU A 251 -10.78 12.54 -11.85
N PRO A 252 -10.07 12.77 -10.73
CA PRO A 252 -9.36 14.02 -10.49
C PRO A 252 -8.25 14.33 -11.51
N ALA A 253 -7.79 13.35 -12.29
CA ALA A 253 -6.75 13.57 -13.31
C ALA A 253 -7.14 14.66 -14.33
N HIS A 254 -8.44 14.83 -14.60
CA HIS A 254 -8.96 15.86 -15.50
C HIS A 254 -8.73 17.29 -15.00
N ALA A 255 -8.55 17.50 -13.70
CA ALA A 255 -8.31 18.82 -13.13
C ALA A 255 -6.86 19.30 -13.34
N TYR A 256 -5.93 18.39 -13.67
CA TYR A 256 -4.51 18.72 -13.82
C TYR A 256 -4.20 19.30 -15.22
N PRO A 257 -3.68 20.55 -15.32
CA PRO A 257 -3.45 21.22 -16.60
C PRO A 257 -2.57 20.44 -17.60
N LEU A 258 -1.54 19.74 -17.12
CA LEU A 258 -0.61 19.03 -18.00
C LEU A 258 -1.13 17.67 -18.49
N LEU A 259 -2.19 17.13 -17.87
CA LEU A 259 -2.87 15.91 -18.32
C LEU A 259 -4.07 16.25 -19.22
N LYS A 260 -4.85 17.27 -18.87
CA LYS A 260 -6.03 17.64 -19.67
C LYS A 260 -5.72 18.27 -21.03
N LYS A 261 -4.45 18.64 -21.28
CA LYS A 261 -4.01 19.10 -22.61
C LYS A 261 -4.16 18.04 -23.71
N PHE A 262 -4.24 16.75 -23.34
CA PHE A 262 -4.38 15.65 -24.28
C PHE A 262 -5.85 15.52 -24.73
N PRO A 263 -6.20 15.83 -26.00
CA PRO A 263 -7.60 15.93 -26.43
C PRO A 263 -8.32 14.57 -26.53
N HIS A 264 -7.57 13.47 -26.46
CA HIS A 264 -8.10 12.10 -26.41
C HIS A 264 -8.29 11.58 -24.98
N LEU A 265 -7.93 12.34 -23.93
CA LEU A 265 -8.46 12.15 -22.58
C LEU A 265 -9.89 12.69 -22.55
N LYS A 266 -10.88 11.82 -22.74
CA LYS A 266 -12.25 12.25 -23.10
C LYS A 266 -13.15 12.56 -21.92
N GLY A 267 -13.12 11.77 -20.87
CA GLY A 267 -14.04 11.94 -19.76
C GLY A 267 -13.90 10.84 -18.71
N ASN A 268 -14.93 10.70 -17.87
CA ASN A 268 -14.98 9.68 -16.84
C ASN A 268 -16.06 8.65 -17.13
N PHE A 269 -15.71 7.37 -17.01
CA PHE A 269 -16.58 6.23 -17.22
C PHE A 269 -17.08 5.72 -15.87
N GLY A 270 -18.38 5.44 -15.77
CA GLY A 270 -18.96 4.74 -14.62
C GLY A 270 -18.99 5.55 -13.32
N THR A 271 -18.85 4.85 -12.19
CA THR A 271 -18.98 5.41 -10.84
C THR A 271 -17.81 4.98 -9.96
N ALA A 272 -18.05 4.62 -8.70
CA ALA A 272 -17.02 4.13 -7.79
C ALA A 272 -16.70 2.63 -8.03
N TRP A 273 -15.57 2.19 -7.47
CA TRP A 273 -14.96 0.88 -7.73
C TRP A 273 -15.88 -0.33 -7.51
N GLN A 274 -16.84 -0.26 -6.60
CA GLN A 274 -17.73 -1.38 -6.31
C GLN A 274 -18.68 -1.75 -7.45
N ASN A 275 -18.82 -0.89 -8.46
CA ASN A 275 -19.66 -1.10 -9.64
C ASN A 275 -18.84 -1.47 -10.90
N GLN A 276 -17.59 -1.90 -10.73
CA GLN A 276 -16.68 -2.28 -11.82
C GLN A 276 -17.04 -3.62 -12.47
#